data_AF-A0A2V4WYG4-F1
#
_entry.id   AF-A0A2V4WYG4-F1
#
_cell.length_a   1.000
_cell.length_b   1.000
_cell.length_c   1.000
_cell.angle_alpha   90.00
_cell.angle_beta   90.00
_cell.angle_gamma   90.00
#
_symmetry.space_group_name_H-M   'P 1'
#
loop_
_entity.id
_entity.type
_entity.pdbx_description
1 polymer ?
#
loop_
_entity_poly.entity_id
_entity_poly.type
_entity_poly.pdbx_seq_one_letter_code
_entity_poly.pdbx_strand_id
1 'polypeptide(L)' 'MKFVKDEDDKRKDYLFQDDAKTKSGALIIIIVLVILVAAVIASGIHFKWF' A
#
# COMPACT_ATOMS: atom_id res chain seq x y z
N MET A 1 11.53 28.97 -7.37
CA MET A 1 10.94 27.63 -7.59
C MET A 1 9.48 27.82 -7.95
N LYS A 2 9.05 27.32 -9.12
CA LYS A 2 7.66 27.44 -9.57
C LYS A 2 6.86 26.34 -8.87
N PHE A 3 6.19 26.69 -7.76
CA PHE A 3 5.23 25.81 -7.09
C PHE A 3 4.06 25.60 -8.07
N VAL A 4 4.10 24.53 -8.85
CA VAL A 4 2.98 24.12 -9.69
C VAL A 4 2.03 23.37 -8.77
N LYS A 5 1.01 24.08 -8.27
CA LYS A 5 -0.09 23.50 -7.52
C LYS A 5 -1.08 22.96 -8.55
N ASP A 6 -1.25 21.65 -8.62
CA ASP A 6 -2.21 21.04 -9.54
C ASP A 6 -3.61 21.59 -9.23
N GLU A 7 -4.23 22.22 -10.24
CA GLU A 7 -5.44 23.03 -10.08
C GLU A 7 -6.70 22.19 -9.75
N ASP A 8 -6.61 20.86 -9.92
CA ASP A 8 -7.72 19.90 -9.81
C ASP A 8 -7.80 19.18 -8.45
N ASP A 9 -6.99 19.60 -7.46
CA ASP A 9 -7.03 18.98 -6.13
C ASP A 9 -8.18 19.55 -5.27
N LYS A 10 -9.16 18.68 -4.97
CA LYS A 10 -10.35 18.98 -4.15
C LYS A 10 -10.03 19.28 -2.68
N ARG A 11 -8.78 19.10 -2.22
CA ARG A 11 -8.37 19.19 -0.82
C ARG A 11 -7.23 20.20 -0.66
N LYS A 12 -7.49 21.45 -1.06
CA LYS A 12 -6.54 22.57 -1.20
C LYS A 12 -5.69 22.95 0.03
N ASP A 13 -6.01 22.43 1.21
CA ASP A 13 -5.39 22.77 2.51
C ASP A 13 -4.17 21.93 2.90
N TYR A 14 -3.88 20.83 2.20
CA TYR A 14 -2.75 19.97 2.56
C TYR A 14 -1.62 20.08 1.53
N LEU A 15 -0.43 20.48 1.99
CA LEU A 15 0.74 20.79 1.18
C LEU A 15 1.45 19.54 0.59
N PHE A 16 1.16 18.35 1.11
CA PHE A 16 1.84 17.09 0.79
C PHE A 16 0.88 15.92 0.50
N GLN A 17 -0.19 16.18 -0.27
CA GLN A 17 -1.10 15.11 -0.76
C GLN A 17 -0.58 14.44 -2.04
N ASP A 18 0.66 13.93 -2.00
CA ASP A 18 1.14 12.98 -3.02
C ASP A 18 0.53 11.59 -2.73
N ASP A 19 -0.80 11.50 -2.71
CA ASP A 19 -1.59 10.29 -2.43
C ASP A 19 -1.22 9.14 -3.38
N ALA A 20 -0.72 9.45 -4.57
CA ALA A 20 -0.23 8.47 -5.53
C ALA A 20 0.90 7.61 -4.96
N LYS A 21 1.84 8.21 -4.22
CA LYS A 21 2.99 7.49 -3.62
C LYS A 21 2.56 6.69 -2.39
N THR A 22 1.68 7.25 -1.56
CA THR A 22 1.12 6.56 -0.38
C THR A 22 0.26 5.36 -0.79
N LYS A 23 -0.58 5.51 -1.83
CA LYS A 23 -1.38 4.41 -2.38
C LYS A 23 -0.52 3.30 -2.99
N SER A 24 0.56 3.68 -3.67
CA SER A 24 1.49 2.70 -4.26
C SER A 24 2.25 1.91 -3.18
N GLY A 25 2.73 2.58 -2.13
CA GLY A 25 3.37 1.90 -1.00
C GLY A 25 2.41 0.98 -0.24
N ALA A 26 1.18 1.45 0.02
CA ALA A 26 0.15 0.66 0.67
C ALA A 26 -0.22 -0.59 -0.13
N LEU A 27 -0.31 -0.49 -1.47
CA LEU A 27 -0.57 -1.63 -2.35
C LEU A 27 0.51 -2.72 -2.20
N ILE A 28 1.79 -2.34 -2.20
CA ILE A 28 2.92 -3.28 -2.04
C ILE A 28 2.81 -4.00 -0.70
N ILE A 29 2.56 -3.26 0.38
CA ILE A 29 2.43 -3.83 1.73
C ILE A 29 1.28 -4.85 1.78
N ILE A 30 0.11 -4.51 1.21
CA ILE A 30 -1.05 -5.41 1.15
C ILE A 30 -0.70 -6.71 0.41
N ILE A 31 -0.03 -6.61 -0.75
CA ILE A 31 0.37 -7.79 -1.54
C ILE A 31 1.29 -8.69 -0.71
N VAL A 32 2.30 -8.11 -0.05
CA VAL A 32 3.24 -8.87 0.79
C VAL A 32 2.51 -9.55 1.95
N LEU A 33 1.58 -8.85 2.62
CA LEU A 33 0.79 -9.43 3.70
C LEU A 33 -0.05 -10.62 3.22
N VAL A 34 -0.69 -10.51 2.06
CA VAL A 34 -1.47 -11.61 1.47
C VAL A 34 -0.58 -12.83 1.18
N ILE A 35 0.61 -12.60 0.63
CA ILE A 35 1.59 -13.66 0.36
C ILE A 35 2.02 -14.36 1.66
N LEU A 36 2.29 -13.59 2.72
CA LEU A 36 2.68 -14.14 4.02
C LEU A 36 1.57 -14.99 4.64
N VAL A 37 0.32 -14.52 4.60
CA VAL A 37 -0.83 -15.30 5.10
C VAL A 37 -0.99 -16.59 4.30
N ALA A 38 -0.89 -16.54 2.97
CA ALA A 38 -0.95 -17.73 2.13
C ALA A 38 0.18 -18.72 2.44
N ALA A 39 1.41 -18.21 2.67
CA ALA A 39 2.56 -19.03 3.06
C ALA A 39 2.35 -19.71 4.42
N VAL A 40 1.77 -19.01 5.40
CA VAL A 40 1.42 -19.57 6.71
C VAL A 40 0.38 -20.68 6.58
N ILE A 41 -0.67 -20.46 5.78
CA ILE A 41 -1.71 -21.48 5.53
C ILE A 41 -1.11 -22.70 4.81
N ALA A 42 -0.32 -22.47 3.76
CA ALA A 42 0.35 -23.53 3.01
C ALA A 42 1.33 -24.32 3.89
N SER A 43 2.06 -23.63 4.77
CA SER A 43 2.91 -24.25 5.78
C SER A 43 2.09 -25.10 6.74
N GLY A 44 0.97 -24.59 7.26
CA GLY A 44 0.07 -25.37 8.13
C GLY A 44 -0.47 -26.64 7.46
N ILE A 45 -0.81 -26.58 6.18
CA ILE A 45 -1.28 -27.75 5.41
C ILE A 45 -0.12 -28.72 5.13
N HIS A 46 1.02 -28.21 4.65
CA HIS A 46 2.17 -29.01 4.22
C HIS A 46 2.85 -29.70 5.41
N PHE A 47 3.03 -28.98 6.51
CA PHE A 47 3.60 -29.53 7.74
C PHE A 47 2.58 -30.30 8.57
N LYS A 48 1.37 -30.56 8.05
CA LYS A 48 0.24 -31.18 8.75
C LYS A 48 0.21 -30.70 10.18
N TRP A 49 -0.06 -29.41 10.38
CA TRP A 49 0.07 -28.68 11.66
C TRP A 49 -0.22 -29.58 12.89
N PHE A 50 0.87 -30.16 13.42
CA PHE A 50 1.02 -31.33 14.31
C PHE A 50 0.94 -32.75 13.71
#